data_AF-A0A0L6UZT5-F1
#
_entry.id   AF-A0A0L6UZT5-F1
#
_cell.length_a   1.000
_cell.length_b   1.000
_cell.length_c   1.000
_cell.angle_alpha   90.00
_cell.angle_beta   90.00
_cell.angle_gamma   90.00
#
_symmetry.space_group_name_H-M   'P 1'
#
loop_
_entity.id
_entity.type
_entity.pdbx_description
1 polymer ?
#
loop_
_entity_poly.entity_id
_entity_poly.type
_entity_poly.pdbx_seq_one_letter_code
_entity_poly.pdbx_strand_id
1 'polypeptide(L)'
;MKHLLVLVGPGNDFKNKFSERFSNSACHPPNTLLGMKFKRIGDRIFLSQPKHINHGLEELGLTKCKPSSTPLTPNLQLREALDEDHEKFKKLNINYQSAIDLLHYIASNTQPDLTFAVSSLACYSIKPGLSHWKEVKKTWQYLCHTKDLKFTINPVKPSEFFSIFSNATWGNDPDSRTFQSGYLCYLFGSLVSWNSCRQLSITYSSTKAELNPLVESFHEGLWLKALINEMWHLQIESASHFIDDPELIQQLTVDNKTFKERYCTNDLIDNKGLNDKLKKFGTNSKTRHIDLRTKCFCQEIKNKNIKITLFQTQDMTADALTKPTSIEPLKNLTKTIDPDFNHQI
;
A
#
# COMPACT_ATOMS: atom_id res chain seq x y z
N MET A 1 1.17 -1.66 12.60
CA MET A 1 -0.03 -1.60 11.75
C MET A 1 -1.16 -2.34 12.47
N LYS A 2 -2.33 -1.73 12.62
CA LYS A 2 -3.55 -2.47 12.94
C LYS A 2 -4.12 -2.93 11.60
N HIS A 3 -3.98 -4.20 11.26
CA HIS A 3 -4.63 -4.77 10.07
C HIS A 3 -6.10 -5.00 10.44
N LEU A 4 -7.01 -4.27 9.80
CA LEU A 4 -8.44 -4.53 9.91
C LEU A 4 -8.78 -5.63 8.90
N LEU A 5 -9.06 -6.83 9.39
CA LEU A 5 -9.51 -7.93 8.54
C LEU A 5 -11.02 -8.12 8.70
N VAL A 6 -11.74 -8.01 7.59
CA VAL A 6 -13.18 -8.27 7.54
C VAL A 6 -13.41 -9.42 6.57
N LEU A 7 -13.81 -10.58 7.11
CA LEU A 7 -14.07 -11.80 6.35
C LEU A 7 -15.54 -12.19 6.44
N VAL A 8 -16.09 -12.67 5.32
CA VAL A 8 -17.50 -13.05 5.16
C VAL A 8 -17.57 -14.54 4.85
N GLY A 9 -18.10 -15.34 5.77
CA GLY A 9 -18.32 -16.77 5.55
C GLY A 9 -18.55 -17.57 6.84
N PRO A 10 -19.06 -18.82 6.74
CA PRO A 10 -19.16 -19.73 7.87
C PRO A 10 -17.76 -20.21 8.27
N GLY A 11 -17.10 -19.49 9.19
CA GLY A 11 -15.85 -19.95 9.79
C GLY A 11 -16.08 -21.05 10.85
N ASN A 12 -15.01 -21.75 11.24
CA ASN A 12 -15.01 -22.80 12.26
C ASN A 12 -15.14 -22.25 13.69
N ASP A 13 -16.30 -21.68 14.04
CA ASP A 13 -16.59 -21.04 15.34
C ASP A 13 -15.66 -19.86 15.70
N PHE A 14 -14.90 -19.33 14.73
CA PHE A 14 -13.96 -18.24 14.93
C PHE A 14 -14.61 -17.04 15.62
N LYS A 15 -15.84 -16.69 15.23
CA LYS A 15 -16.59 -15.57 15.83
C LYS A 15 -16.77 -15.75 17.35
N ASN A 16 -17.10 -16.96 17.80
CA ASN A 16 -17.35 -17.26 19.20
C ASN A 16 -16.03 -17.19 19.99
N LYS A 17 -14.98 -17.88 19.52
CA LYS A 17 -13.64 -17.86 20.12
C LYS A 17 -13.02 -16.45 20.16
N PHE A 18 -13.24 -15.65 19.11
CA PHE A 18 -12.73 -14.29 19.04
C PHE A 18 -13.46 -13.37 20.02
N SER A 19 -14.78 -13.52 20.16
CA SER A 19 -15.57 -12.71 21.09
C SER A 19 -15.24 -13.04 22.56
N GLU A 20 -14.98 -14.30 22.88
CA GLU A 20 -14.50 -14.71 24.22
C GLU A 20 -13.17 -14.04 24.59
N ARG A 21 -12.26 -13.91 23.62
CA ARG A 21 -10.93 -13.34 23.84
C ARG A 21 -10.89 -11.82 23.74
N PHE A 22 -11.77 -11.24 22.91
CA PHE A 22 -11.79 -9.81 22.57
C PHE A 22 -13.22 -9.27 22.59
N SER A 23 -13.77 -9.14 23.80
CA SER A 23 -15.15 -8.71 24.07
C SER A 23 -15.51 -7.34 23.49
N ASN A 24 -14.55 -6.44 23.28
CA ASN A 24 -14.78 -5.10 22.71
C ASN A 24 -14.62 -5.04 21.17
N SER A 25 -14.23 -6.14 20.52
CA SER A 25 -13.89 -6.17 19.09
C SER A 25 -14.97 -6.82 18.22
N ALA A 26 -16.06 -7.31 18.82
CA ALA A 26 -17.16 -7.93 18.10
C ALA A 26 -18.22 -6.89 17.67
N CYS A 27 -18.82 -7.11 16.50
CA CYS A 27 -19.89 -6.26 15.97
C CYS A 27 -21.16 -6.46 16.82
N HIS A 28 -21.41 -5.54 17.75
CA HIS A 28 -22.64 -5.47 18.55
C HIS A 28 -23.58 -4.40 17.98
N PRO A 29 -24.89 -4.48 18.23
CA PRO A 29 -25.78 -3.36 18.01
C PRO A 29 -25.34 -2.15 18.86
N PRO A 30 -25.20 -0.95 18.29
CA PRO A 30 -25.37 -0.62 16.86
C PRO A 30 -24.15 -1.04 16.04
N ASN A 31 -24.39 -1.60 14.84
CA ASN A 31 -23.43 -2.09 13.82
C ASN A 31 -22.19 -1.20 13.63
N THR A 32 -21.27 -1.26 14.58
CA THR A 32 -20.06 -0.47 14.62
C THR A 32 -18.90 -1.39 14.86
N LEU A 33 -17.86 -1.23 14.04
CA LEU A 33 -16.63 -2.00 14.15
C LEU A 33 -15.50 -1.01 14.31
N LEU A 34 -14.91 -0.94 15.51
CA LEU A 34 -13.85 0.01 15.84
C LEU A 34 -14.19 1.48 15.50
N GLY A 35 -15.47 1.87 15.53
CA GLY A 35 -15.91 3.24 15.16
C GLY A 35 -16.26 3.44 13.68
N MET A 36 -16.11 2.41 12.84
CA MET A 36 -16.66 2.37 11.48
C MET A 36 -18.13 1.98 11.49
N LYS A 37 -18.91 2.53 10.57
CA LYS A 37 -20.28 2.11 10.30
C LYS A 37 -20.24 0.85 9.44
N PHE A 38 -20.87 -0.21 9.95
CA PHE A 38 -20.99 -1.50 9.28
C PHE A 38 -22.41 -1.70 8.75
N LYS A 39 -22.53 -2.13 7.49
CA LYS A 39 -23.82 -2.56 6.92
C LYS A 39 -23.60 -3.81 6.09
N ARG A 40 -24.41 -4.84 6.32
CA ARG A 40 -24.43 -6.05 5.48
C ARG A 40 -25.74 -6.09 4.69
N ILE A 41 -25.65 -6.33 3.38
CA ILE A 41 -26.81 -6.54 2.50
C ILE A 41 -26.53 -7.80 1.68
N GLY A 42 -27.24 -8.89 1.98
CA GLY A 42 -26.91 -10.21 1.43
C GLY A 42 -25.48 -10.62 1.75
N ASP A 43 -24.70 -10.90 0.70
CA ASP A 43 -23.28 -11.28 0.79
C ASP A 43 -22.30 -10.12 0.64
N ARG A 44 -22.81 -8.87 0.56
CA ARG A 44 -21.99 -7.66 0.51
C ARG A 44 -21.86 -7.04 1.90
N ILE A 45 -20.65 -6.63 2.24
CA ILE A 45 -20.37 -5.83 3.43
C ILE A 45 -19.92 -4.45 3.00
N PHE A 46 -20.49 -3.43 3.63
CA PHE A 46 -20.15 -2.03 3.43
C PHE A 46 -19.56 -1.46 4.73
N LEU A 47 -18.36 -0.91 4.63
CA LEU A 47 -17.70 -0.17 5.69
C LEU A 47 -17.59 1.30 5.30
N SER A 48 -17.86 2.19 6.24
CA SER A 48 -17.74 3.64 6.04
C SER A 48 -17.39 4.36 7.33
N GLN A 49 -16.76 5.54 7.24
CA GLN A 49 -16.32 6.33 8.41
C GLN A 49 -16.93 7.74 8.45
N PRO A 50 -18.26 7.91 8.32
CA PRO A 50 -18.87 9.24 8.19
C PRO A 50 -18.62 10.14 9.42
N LYS A 51 -18.57 9.57 10.62
CA LYS A 51 -18.28 10.32 11.85
C LYS A 51 -16.88 10.95 11.82
N HIS A 52 -15.87 10.17 11.42
CA HIS A 52 -14.48 10.62 11.36
C HIS A 52 -14.28 11.65 10.23
N ILE A 53 -14.92 11.42 9.07
CA ILE A 53 -14.87 12.35 7.94
C ILE A 53 -15.50 13.69 8.33
N ASN A 54 -16.72 13.68 8.88
CA ASN A 54 -17.41 14.91 9.27
C ASN A 54 -16.66 15.66 10.39
N HIS A 55 -16.14 14.95 11.38
CA HIS A 55 -15.34 15.53 12.45
C HIS A 55 -14.11 16.27 11.90
N GLY A 56 -13.32 15.64 11.02
CA GLY A 56 -12.16 16.30 10.44
C GLY A 56 -12.52 17.46 9.50
N LEU A 57 -13.65 17.38 8.77
CA LEU A 57 -14.14 18.50 7.97
C LEU A 57 -14.59 19.69 8.84
N GLU A 58 -15.18 19.43 10.01
CA GLU A 58 -15.57 20.46 10.98
C GLU A 58 -14.35 21.11 11.63
N GLU A 59 -13.40 20.32 12.13
CA GLU A 59 -12.15 20.82 12.75
C GLU A 59 -11.33 21.71 11.81
N LEU A 60 -11.37 21.41 10.51
CA LEU A 60 -10.62 22.16 9.49
C LEU A 60 -11.42 23.29 8.84
N GLY A 61 -12.70 23.47 9.21
CA GLY A 61 -13.58 24.47 8.59
C GLY A 61 -13.87 24.21 7.11
N LEU A 62 -13.87 22.94 6.69
CA LEU A 62 -14.02 22.50 5.30
C LEU A 62 -15.41 21.95 4.97
N THR A 63 -16.41 22.14 5.83
CA THR A 63 -17.79 21.63 5.61
C THR A 63 -18.47 22.15 4.34
N LYS A 64 -18.08 23.33 3.84
CA LYS A 64 -18.56 23.95 2.59
C LYS A 64 -17.44 24.18 1.57
N CYS A 65 -16.44 23.30 1.56
CA CYS A 65 -15.31 23.47 0.66
C CYS A 65 -15.66 23.18 -0.80
N LYS A 66 -14.87 23.73 -1.73
CA LYS A 66 -14.94 23.34 -3.15
C LYS A 66 -14.49 21.87 -3.29
N PRO A 67 -15.17 21.05 -4.10
CA PRO A 67 -14.79 19.67 -4.30
C PRO A 67 -13.42 19.59 -5.00
N SER A 68 -12.64 18.58 -4.63
CA SER A 68 -11.42 18.20 -5.35
C SER A 68 -11.63 16.83 -5.98
N SER A 69 -11.25 16.67 -7.25
CA SER A 69 -11.32 15.39 -7.95
C SER A 69 -10.12 14.47 -7.68
N THR A 70 -9.06 15.00 -7.08
CA THR A 70 -7.86 14.23 -6.71
C THR A 70 -7.44 14.52 -5.26
N PRO A 71 -6.90 13.52 -4.53
CA PRO A 71 -6.42 13.71 -3.15
C PRO A 71 -5.25 14.70 -3.06
N LEU A 72 -4.30 14.60 -4.00
CA LEU A 72 -3.15 15.50 -4.13
C LEU A 72 -3.16 16.20 -5.49
N THR A 73 -2.43 17.31 -5.60
CA THR A 73 -2.17 17.95 -6.88
C THR A 73 -1.31 17.05 -7.79
N PRO A 74 -1.80 16.68 -8.99
CA PRO A 74 -1.03 15.86 -9.93
C PRO A 74 0.29 16.53 -10.29
N ASN A 75 1.36 15.73 -10.43
CA ASN A 75 2.72 16.18 -10.75
C ASN A 75 3.35 17.15 -9.73
N LEU A 76 2.70 17.40 -8.58
CA LEU A 76 3.30 18.19 -7.51
C LEU A 76 4.36 17.34 -6.79
N GLN A 77 5.58 17.87 -6.74
CA GLN A 77 6.64 17.31 -5.90
C GLN A 77 6.72 18.15 -4.62
N LEU A 78 6.34 17.54 -3.50
CA LEU A 78 6.52 18.14 -2.18
C LEU A 78 8.00 18.18 -1.82
N ARG A 79 8.40 19.21 -1.09
CA ARG A 79 9.77 19.43 -0.65
C ARG A 79 9.81 19.86 0.80
N GLU A 80 10.88 19.53 1.51
CA GLU A 80 11.11 20.00 2.86
C GLU A 80 10.92 21.51 2.95
N ALA A 81 10.19 21.93 3.99
CA ALA A 81 9.90 23.34 4.18
C ALA A 81 11.19 24.10 4.55
N LEU A 82 11.41 25.23 3.88
CA LEU A 82 12.39 26.22 4.32
C LEU A 82 12.02 26.70 5.73
N ASP A 83 13.01 27.10 6.52
CA ASP A 83 12.79 27.56 7.90
C ASP A 83 11.77 28.69 7.96
N GLU A 84 11.85 29.65 7.03
CA GLU A 84 10.89 30.75 6.93
C GLU A 84 9.44 30.29 6.67
N ASP A 85 9.25 29.26 5.85
CA ASP A 85 7.91 28.73 5.54
C ASP A 85 7.35 27.92 6.72
N HIS A 86 8.21 27.15 7.38
CA HIS A 86 7.86 26.42 8.60
C HIS A 86 7.48 27.38 9.74
N GLU A 87 8.21 28.48 9.93
CA GLU A 87 7.87 29.50 10.93
C GLU A 87 6.55 30.21 10.60
N LYS A 88 6.26 30.46 9.32
CA LYS A 88 4.92 30.95 8.91
C LYS A 88 3.82 29.95 9.22
N PHE A 89 4.07 28.65 9.00
CA PHE A 89 3.12 27.60 9.36
C PHE A 89 2.88 27.54 10.88
N LYS A 90 3.93 27.58 11.70
CA LYS A 90 3.80 27.58 13.18
C LYS A 90 2.89 28.68 13.70
N LYS A 91 2.93 29.88 13.09
CA LYS A 91 2.07 31.01 13.46
C LYS A 91 0.58 30.74 13.27
N LEU A 92 0.21 29.75 12.45
CA LEU A 92 -1.20 29.34 12.30
C LEU A 92 -1.72 28.56 13.52
N ASN A 93 -0.83 28.06 14.39
CA ASN A 93 -1.16 27.27 15.58
C ASN A 93 -2.04 26.04 15.27
N ILE A 94 -1.71 25.34 14.17
CA ILE A 94 -2.45 24.18 13.68
C ILE A 94 -1.69 22.89 14.03
N ASN A 95 -2.42 21.88 14.50
CA ASN A 95 -1.85 20.55 14.71
C ASN A 95 -1.85 19.74 13.41
N TYR A 96 -0.75 19.83 12.66
CA TYR A 96 -0.54 19.08 11.41
C TYR A 96 -0.68 17.57 11.62
N GLN A 97 -0.04 17.05 12.66
CA GLN A 97 0.03 15.61 12.93
C GLN A 97 -1.36 15.03 13.21
N SER A 98 -2.18 15.71 14.01
CA SER A 98 -3.56 15.27 14.29
C SER A 98 -4.40 15.15 13.01
N ALA A 99 -4.27 16.10 12.09
CA ALA A 99 -5.00 16.06 10.82
C ALA A 99 -4.54 14.89 9.93
N ILE A 100 -3.24 14.60 9.90
CA ILE A 100 -2.68 13.45 9.18
C ILE A 100 -3.07 12.13 9.83
N ASP A 101 -3.04 12.03 11.16
CA ASP A 101 -3.35 10.80 11.89
C ASP A 101 -4.82 10.38 11.66
N LEU A 102 -5.73 11.36 11.63
CA LEU A 102 -7.13 11.09 11.29
C LEU A 102 -7.30 10.66 9.83
N LEU A 103 -6.59 11.30 8.88
CA LEU A 103 -6.57 10.86 7.49
C LEU A 103 -6.00 9.44 7.34
N HIS A 104 -4.94 9.11 8.07
CA HIS A 104 -4.34 7.79 8.07
C HIS A 104 -5.31 6.74 8.58
N TYR A 105 -6.03 7.04 9.67
CA TYR A 105 -7.06 6.17 10.18
C TYR A 105 -8.21 5.95 9.18
N ILE A 106 -8.57 6.96 8.37
CA ILE A 106 -9.59 6.79 7.31
C ILE A 106 -9.02 5.95 6.14
N ALA A 107 -7.81 6.28 5.70
CA ALA A 107 -7.16 5.64 4.56
C ALA A 107 -6.87 4.15 4.77
N SER A 108 -6.40 3.77 5.98
CA SER A 108 -6.05 2.38 6.30
C SER A 108 -7.27 1.47 6.52
N ASN A 109 -8.48 2.02 6.64
CA ASN A 109 -9.66 1.23 7.00
C ASN A 109 -10.75 1.22 5.91
N THR A 110 -11.03 2.36 5.25
CA THR A 110 -12.14 2.42 4.27
C THR A 110 -11.84 3.18 2.98
N GLN A 111 -10.72 3.91 2.89
CA GLN A 111 -10.41 4.77 1.73
C GLN A 111 -9.00 4.49 1.17
N PRO A 112 -8.76 3.33 0.52
CA PRO A 112 -7.45 2.96 -0.03
C PRO A 112 -6.87 4.00 -1.00
N ASP A 113 -7.73 4.72 -1.70
CA ASP A 113 -7.45 5.79 -2.64
C ASP A 113 -6.74 7.01 -2.00
N LEU A 114 -6.80 7.16 -0.68
CA LEU A 114 -6.06 8.17 0.07
C LEU A 114 -4.65 7.73 0.50
N THR A 115 -4.35 6.43 0.46
CA THR A 115 -3.17 5.87 1.15
C THR A 115 -1.86 6.50 0.67
N PHE A 116 -1.72 6.73 -0.65
CA PHE A 116 -0.56 7.42 -1.19
C PHE A 116 -0.45 8.87 -0.68
N ALA A 117 -1.56 9.62 -0.72
CA ALA A 117 -1.60 11.01 -0.29
C ALA A 117 -1.18 11.16 1.17
N VAL A 118 -1.74 10.31 2.03
CA VAL A 118 -1.41 10.28 3.44
C VAL A 118 0.05 9.88 3.67
N SER A 119 0.54 8.83 3.00
CA SER A 119 1.94 8.40 3.14
C SER A 119 2.91 9.52 2.73
N SER A 120 2.61 10.25 1.66
CA SER A 120 3.45 11.36 1.19
C SER A 120 3.44 12.52 2.19
N LEU A 121 2.26 12.94 2.65
CA LEU A 121 2.12 14.06 3.58
C LEU A 121 2.66 13.77 4.99
N ALA A 122 2.57 12.51 5.45
CA ALA A 122 3.08 12.09 6.75
C ALA A 122 4.60 12.29 6.89
N CYS A 123 5.34 12.27 5.77
CA CYS A 123 6.79 12.50 5.76
C CYS A 123 7.20 13.86 6.33
N TYR A 124 6.31 14.85 6.27
CA TYR A 124 6.59 16.22 6.70
C TYR A 124 6.02 16.55 8.08
N SER A 125 5.63 15.55 8.88
CA SER A 125 4.99 15.76 10.19
C SER A 125 5.92 16.42 11.22
N ILE A 126 7.24 16.28 11.08
CA ILE A 126 8.23 16.90 11.96
C ILE A 126 8.40 18.39 11.63
N LYS A 127 8.48 18.73 10.33
CA LYS A 127 8.71 20.10 9.85
C LYS A 127 7.72 20.48 8.73
N PRO A 128 6.43 20.65 9.06
CA PRO A 128 5.41 21.00 8.07
C PRO A 128 5.56 22.46 7.58
N GLY A 129 5.13 22.71 6.34
CA GLY A 129 5.16 24.02 5.70
C GLY A 129 3.77 24.42 5.19
N LEU A 130 3.63 25.63 4.64
CA LEU A 130 2.36 26.11 4.10
C LEU A 130 1.94 25.32 2.85
N SER A 131 2.91 24.90 2.03
CA SER A 131 2.68 24.02 0.88
C SER A 131 2.10 22.67 1.31
N HIS A 132 2.69 22.03 2.33
CA HIS A 132 2.19 20.78 2.91
C HIS A 132 0.78 20.95 3.44
N TRP A 133 0.52 22.02 4.20
CA TRP A 133 -0.82 22.28 4.75
C TRP A 133 -1.88 22.51 3.67
N LYS A 134 -1.51 23.15 2.56
CA LYS A 134 -2.41 23.33 1.42
C LYS A 134 -2.84 21.97 0.84
N GLU A 135 -1.92 21.03 0.70
CA GLU A 135 -2.23 19.69 0.18
C GLU A 135 -2.97 18.80 1.20
N VAL A 136 -2.75 18.98 2.52
CA VAL A 136 -3.62 18.38 3.55
C VAL A 136 -5.06 18.83 3.36
N LYS A 137 -5.29 20.15 3.25
CA LYS A 137 -6.65 20.68 3.00
C LYS A 137 -7.25 20.17 1.69
N LYS A 138 -6.44 20.01 0.65
CA LYS A 138 -6.89 19.42 -0.62
C LYS A 138 -7.32 17.95 -0.46
N THR A 139 -6.57 17.17 0.32
CA THR A 139 -6.93 15.78 0.63
C THR A 139 -8.27 15.71 1.36
N TRP A 140 -8.51 16.63 2.30
CA TRP A 140 -9.80 16.78 2.99
C TRP A 140 -10.93 17.26 2.06
N GLN A 141 -10.64 18.14 1.10
CA GLN A 141 -11.61 18.57 0.07
C GLN A 141 -12.04 17.41 -0.83
N TYR A 142 -11.11 16.53 -1.17
CA TYR A 142 -11.41 15.30 -1.89
C TYR A 142 -12.30 14.38 -1.04
N LEU A 143 -11.97 14.17 0.24
CA LEU A 143 -12.81 13.41 1.17
C LEU A 143 -14.22 13.98 1.35
N CYS A 144 -14.39 15.30 1.30
CA CYS A 144 -15.71 15.92 1.33
C CYS A 144 -16.57 15.48 0.14
N HIS A 145 -15.95 15.28 -1.04
CA HIS A 145 -16.61 14.81 -2.24
C HIS A 145 -16.85 13.29 -2.23
N THR A 146 -15.93 12.51 -1.65
CA THR A 146 -16.01 11.04 -1.57
C THR A 146 -16.54 10.51 -0.23
N LYS A 147 -17.17 11.36 0.60
CA LYS A 147 -17.66 11.00 1.95
C LYS A 147 -18.67 9.84 1.97
N ASP A 148 -19.38 9.66 0.86
CA ASP A 148 -20.42 8.64 0.70
C ASP A 148 -19.89 7.32 0.09
N LEU A 149 -18.62 7.30 -0.32
CA LEU A 149 -17.90 6.11 -0.77
C LEU A 149 -17.88 5.07 0.36
N LYS A 150 -18.24 3.83 0.05
CA LYS A 150 -18.20 2.74 1.02
C LYS A 150 -17.24 1.67 0.56
N PHE A 151 -16.33 1.27 1.45
CA PHE A 151 -15.51 0.11 1.20
C PHE A 151 -16.39 -1.14 1.18
N THR A 152 -16.53 -1.72 -0.01
CA THR A 152 -17.43 -2.82 -0.29
C THR A 152 -16.63 -4.11 -0.42
N ILE A 153 -16.96 -5.08 0.43
CA ILE A 153 -16.37 -6.41 0.37
C ILE A 153 -17.43 -7.35 -0.21
N ASN A 154 -17.12 -7.94 -1.36
CA ASN A 154 -17.96 -8.92 -2.02
C ASN A 154 -17.13 -9.84 -2.93
N PRO A 155 -17.43 -11.15 -2.99
CA PRO A 155 -16.77 -12.03 -3.94
C PRO A 155 -17.20 -11.66 -5.36
N VAL A 156 -16.30 -11.06 -6.14
CA VAL A 156 -16.53 -10.65 -7.55
C VAL A 156 -16.05 -11.73 -8.50
N LYS A 157 -14.94 -12.39 -8.16
CA LYS A 157 -14.28 -13.39 -8.99
C LYS A 157 -13.99 -14.66 -8.18
N PRO A 158 -14.96 -15.57 -8.04
CA PRO A 158 -14.81 -16.78 -7.23
C PRO A 158 -13.67 -17.69 -7.67
N SER A 159 -13.27 -17.65 -8.95
CA SER A 159 -12.16 -18.42 -9.51
C SER A 159 -10.78 -17.86 -9.16
N GLU A 160 -10.68 -16.60 -8.76
CA GLU A 160 -9.42 -15.95 -8.36
C GLU A 160 -9.30 -15.96 -6.85
N PHE A 161 -8.79 -17.06 -6.29
CA PHE A 161 -8.70 -17.22 -4.83
C PHE A 161 -7.96 -16.06 -4.17
N PHE A 162 -6.69 -15.83 -4.55
CA PHE A 162 -5.87 -14.77 -3.97
C PHE A 162 -4.89 -14.16 -4.99
N SER A 163 -4.96 -12.84 -5.12
CA SER A 163 -4.24 -12.06 -6.12
C SER A 163 -3.57 -10.85 -5.48
N ILE A 164 -2.30 -10.59 -5.79
CA ILE A 164 -1.54 -9.45 -5.26
C ILE A 164 -1.01 -8.61 -6.42
N PHE A 165 -1.19 -7.31 -6.33
CA PHE A 165 -0.58 -6.32 -7.22
C PHE A 165 0.44 -5.53 -6.42
N SER A 166 1.68 -5.44 -6.89
CA SER A 166 2.74 -4.69 -6.22
C SER A 166 3.46 -3.79 -7.20
N ASN A 167 3.74 -2.56 -6.80
CA ASN A 167 4.40 -1.58 -7.64
C ASN A 167 5.36 -0.71 -6.81
N ALA A 168 6.40 -0.17 -7.44
CA ALA A 168 7.22 0.89 -6.88
C ALA A 168 7.46 1.99 -7.90
N THR A 169 7.65 3.22 -7.42
CA THR A 169 8.21 4.29 -8.24
C THR A 169 9.71 4.38 -8.10
N TRP A 170 10.40 4.80 -9.15
CA TRP A 170 11.84 5.09 -9.15
C TRP A 170 12.13 6.61 -9.20
N GLY A 171 12.63 7.20 -8.10
CA GLY A 171 13.29 8.51 -8.11
C GLY A 171 12.35 9.72 -8.05
N ASN A 172 11.13 9.54 -7.56
CA ASN A 172 10.08 10.56 -7.62
C ASN A 172 10.19 11.66 -6.55
N ASP A 173 10.93 11.43 -5.47
CA ASP A 173 11.11 12.43 -4.41
C ASP A 173 12.32 13.34 -4.73
N PRO A 174 12.13 14.66 -4.93
CA PRO A 174 13.21 15.57 -5.29
C PRO A 174 14.28 15.72 -4.21
N ASP A 175 13.92 15.56 -2.93
CA ASP A 175 14.82 15.84 -1.81
C ASP A 175 15.69 14.63 -1.47
N SER A 176 15.06 13.48 -1.24
CA SER A 176 15.78 12.28 -0.78
C SER A 176 16.00 11.23 -1.87
N ARG A 177 15.41 11.42 -3.05
CA ARG A 177 15.37 10.42 -4.15
C ARG A 177 14.85 9.06 -3.71
N THR A 178 14.06 9.04 -2.63
CA THR A 178 13.44 7.81 -2.14
C THR A 178 12.29 7.37 -3.03
N PHE A 179 12.02 6.09 -2.95
CA PHE A 179 11.06 5.36 -3.75
C PHE A 179 9.76 5.21 -2.97
N GLN A 180 8.62 5.22 -3.65
CA GLN A 180 7.35 4.86 -3.04
C GLN A 180 7.00 3.43 -3.43
N SER A 181 6.80 2.56 -2.44
CA SER A 181 6.25 1.21 -2.59
C SER A 181 4.74 1.24 -2.41
N GLY A 182 4.02 0.38 -3.12
CA GLY A 182 2.62 0.13 -2.88
C GLY A 182 2.19 -1.29 -3.25
N TYR A 183 1.19 -1.81 -2.55
CA TYR A 183 0.56 -3.08 -2.92
C TYR A 183 -0.94 -3.10 -2.65
N LEU A 184 -1.65 -3.95 -3.39
CA LEU A 184 -3.07 -4.27 -3.24
C LEU A 184 -3.23 -5.79 -3.22
N CYS A 185 -3.88 -6.32 -2.19
CA CYS A 185 -4.18 -7.74 -2.03
C CYS A 185 -5.68 -7.97 -2.20
N TYR A 186 -6.05 -8.88 -3.09
CA TYR A 186 -7.42 -9.24 -3.40
C TYR A 186 -7.70 -10.70 -3.03
N LEU A 187 -8.87 -10.94 -2.43
CA LEU A 187 -9.42 -12.26 -2.12
C LEU A 187 -10.74 -12.44 -2.87
N PHE A 188 -10.86 -13.46 -3.73
CA PHE A 188 -12.04 -13.65 -4.60
C PHE A 188 -12.41 -12.41 -5.43
N GLY A 189 -11.41 -11.63 -5.85
CA GLY A 189 -11.58 -10.36 -6.56
C GLY A 189 -12.01 -9.16 -5.69
N SER A 190 -12.20 -9.34 -4.37
CA SER A 190 -12.46 -8.25 -3.42
C SER A 190 -11.16 -7.73 -2.83
N LEU A 191 -10.98 -6.41 -2.75
CA LEU A 191 -9.82 -5.84 -2.04
C LEU A 191 -9.92 -6.17 -0.54
N VAL A 192 -8.82 -6.63 0.07
CA VAL A 192 -8.78 -7.03 1.50
C VAL A 192 -7.61 -6.44 2.28
N SER A 193 -6.50 -6.10 1.61
CA SER A 193 -5.34 -5.44 2.23
C SER A 193 -4.65 -4.54 1.22
N TRP A 194 -4.10 -3.42 1.70
CA TRP A 194 -3.38 -2.46 0.88
C TRP A 194 -2.36 -1.71 1.73
N ASN A 195 -1.31 -1.23 1.07
CA ASN A 195 -0.34 -0.36 1.71
C ASN A 195 0.32 0.57 0.69
N SER A 196 0.71 1.75 1.15
CA SER A 196 1.58 2.68 0.43
C SER A 196 2.61 3.19 1.42
N CYS A 197 3.88 3.01 1.11
CA CYS A 197 4.97 3.34 2.02
C CYS A 197 6.16 3.92 1.26
N ARG A 198 6.79 4.94 1.86
CA ARG A 198 8.07 5.46 1.38
C ARG A 198 9.19 4.52 1.79
N GLN A 199 10.00 4.10 0.83
CA GLN A 199 11.15 3.24 1.08
C GLN A 199 12.22 4.01 1.84
N LEU A 200 12.66 3.46 2.97
CA LEU A 200 13.71 4.03 3.83
C LEU A 200 15.11 3.98 3.19
N SER A 201 15.31 3.17 2.14
CA SER A 201 16.61 2.98 1.50
C SER A 201 16.61 3.56 0.09
N ILE A 202 17.65 4.34 -0.21
CA ILE A 202 17.93 4.78 -1.58
C ILE A 202 18.46 3.56 -2.36
N THR A 203 17.66 3.06 -3.30
CA THR A 203 18.03 2.05 -4.29
C THR A 203 18.66 2.68 -5.53
N TYR A 204 19.79 2.14 -5.99
CA TYR A 204 20.53 2.65 -7.14
C TYR A 204 19.99 2.16 -8.51
N SER A 205 18.97 1.31 -8.53
CA SER A 205 18.32 0.81 -9.76
C SER A 205 16.81 0.67 -9.57
N SER A 206 16.05 0.76 -10.67
CA SER A 206 14.60 0.55 -10.72
C SER A 206 14.22 -0.85 -10.23
N THR A 207 14.93 -1.88 -10.71
CA THR A 207 14.71 -3.29 -10.33
C THR A 207 14.78 -3.50 -8.82
N LYS A 208 15.68 -2.78 -8.14
CA LYS A 208 15.85 -2.88 -6.69
C LYS A 208 14.75 -2.13 -5.93
N ALA A 209 14.21 -1.05 -6.50
CA ALA A 209 13.05 -0.37 -5.95
C ALA A 209 11.81 -1.26 -6.01
N GLU A 210 11.60 -1.97 -7.12
CA GLU A 210 10.44 -2.86 -7.34
C GLU A 210 10.50 -4.18 -6.57
N LEU A 211 11.70 -4.64 -6.20
CA LEU A 211 11.85 -5.81 -5.33
C LEU A 211 11.26 -5.61 -3.92
N ASN A 212 11.31 -4.39 -3.37
CA ASN A 212 10.82 -4.10 -2.02
C ASN A 212 9.29 -4.29 -1.86
N PRO A 213 8.41 -3.65 -2.67
CA PRO A 213 6.97 -3.87 -2.56
C PRO A 213 6.59 -5.33 -2.87
N LEU A 214 7.35 -6.01 -3.72
CA LEU A 214 7.16 -7.44 -4.00
C LEU A 214 7.37 -8.29 -2.75
N VAL A 215 8.48 -8.08 -2.04
CA VAL A 215 8.78 -8.82 -0.80
C VAL A 215 7.77 -8.47 0.31
N GLU A 216 7.41 -7.20 0.45
CA GLU A 216 6.42 -6.76 1.45
C GLU A 216 5.04 -7.37 1.18
N SER A 217 4.56 -7.29 -0.06
CA SER A 217 3.28 -7.86 -0.45
C SER A 217 3.26 -9.38 -0.38
N PHE A 218 4.40 -10.03 -0.61
CA PHE A 218 4.55 -11.46 -0.40
C PHE A 218 4.37 -11.86 1.06
N HIS A 219 5.03 -11.16 1.99
CA HIS A 219 4.87 -11.43 3.42
C HIS A 219 3.43 -11.19 3.87
N GLU A 220 2.79 -10.13 3.39
CA GLU A 220 1.36 -9.87 3.63
C GLU A 220 0.51 -11.04 3.10
N GLY A 221 0.81 -11.52 1.89
CA GLY A 221 0.13 -12.66 1.29
C GLY A 221 0.31 -13.97 2.05
N LEU A 222 1.51 -14.26 2.54
CA LEU A 222 1.77 -15.42 3.39
C LEU A 222 0.99 -15.35 4.69
N TRP A 223 0.96 -14.17 5.32
CA TRP A 223 0.21 -13.97 6.55
C TRP A 223 -1.30 -14.16 6.33
N LEU A 224 -1.84 -13.57 5.26
CA LEU A 224 -3.25 -13.74 4.88
C LEU A 224 -3.59 -15.20 4.57
N LYS A 225 -2.73 -15.93 3.85
CA LYS A 225 -2.91 -17.37 3.60
C LYS A 225 -2.91 -18.19 4.89
N ALA A 226 -1.92 -17.97 5.76
CA ALA A 226 -1.82 -18.70 7.02
C ALA A 226 -3.08 -18.49 7.87
N LEU A 227 -3.54 -17.25 7.95
CA LEU A 227 -4.75 -16.89 8.68
C LEU A 227 -6.01 -17.55 8.07
N ILE A 228 -6.14 -17.53 6.74
CA ILE A 228 -7.26 -18.17 6.06
C ILE A 228 -7.24 -19.69 6.28
N ASN A 229 -6.07 -20.33 6.20
CA ASN A 229 -5.91 -21.76 6.46
C ASN A 229 -6.30 -22.11 7.91
N GLU A 230 -5.90 -21.29 8.90
CA GLU A 230 -6.33 -21.49 10.29
C GLU A 230 -7.85 -21.34 10.46
N MET A 231 -8.46 -20.36 9.78
CA MET A 231 -9.89 -20.06 9.94
C MET A 231 -10.82 -21.04 9.22
N TRP A 232 -10.45 -21.48 8.02
CA TRP A 232 -11.28 -22.33 7.15
C TRP A 232 -10.77 -23.77 7.03
N HIS A 233 -9.62 -24.10 7.63
CA HIS A 233 -8.94 -25.40 7.48
C HIS A 233 -8.73 -25.78 5.99
N LEU A 234 -8.44 -24.78 5.16
CA LEU A 234 -8.20 -24.95 3.72
C LEU A 234 -6.70 -24.95 3.41
N GLN A 235 -6.21 -26.01 2.78
CA GLN A 235 -4.87 -26.01 2.19
C GLN A 235 -4.87 -25.13 0.93
N ILE A 236 -4.27 -23.94 1.04
CA ILE A 236 -4.11 -23.02 -0.09
C ILE A 236 -2.83 -23.38 -0.83
N GLU A 237 -2.95 -23.89 -2.06
CA GLU A 237 -1.81 -24.38 -2.83
C GLU A 237 -0.94 -23.26 -3.43
N SER A 238 -1.50 -22.12 -3.87
CA SER A 238 -0.70 -21.04 -4.46
C SER A 238 -1.39 -19.66 -4.46
N ALA A 239 -0.60 -18.59 -4.56
CA ALA A 239 -1.08 -17.21 -4.77
C ALA A 239 -0.56 -16.62 -6.07
N SER A 240 -1.41 -15.88 -6.77
CA SER A 240 -1.02 -15.15 -7.98
C SER A 240 -0.48 -13.76 -7.63
N HIS A 241 0.76 -13.47 -7.99
CA HIS A 241 1.39 -12.16 -7.82
C HIS A 241 1.58 -11.53 -9.20
N PHE A 242 1.16 -10.28 -9.34
CA PHE A 242 1.22 -9.51 -10.58
C PHE A 242 2.26 -8.39 -10.45
N ILE A 243 3.15 -8.29 -11.43
CA ILE A 243 4.26 -7.34 -11.50
C ILE A 243 4.29 -6.74 -12.90
N ASP A 244 4.72 -5.49 -13.04
CA ASP A 244 4.87 -4.77 -14.31
C ASP A 244 6.30 -4.78 -14.88
N ASP A 245 7.31 -5.25 -14.13
CA ASP A 245 8.71 -5.35 -14.59
C ASP A 245 9.07 -6.71 -15.21
N PRO A 246 9.32 -6.77 -16.54
CA PRO A 246 9.79 -7.99 -17.21
C PRO A 246 11.19 -8.43 -16.78
N GLU A 247 12.07 -7.49 -16.39
CA GLU A 247 13.44 -7.79 -16.00
C GLU A 247 13.49 -8.47 -14.63
N LEU A 248 12.69 -7.99 -13.67
CA LEU A 248 12.49 -8.64 -12.37
C LEU A 248 11.89 -10.05 -12.52
N ILE A 249 10.90 -10.24 -13.39
CA ILE A 249 10.33 -11.57 -13.66
C ILE A 249 11.39 -12.50 -14.22
N GLN A 250 12.19 -12.03 -15.18
CA GLN A 250 13.28 -12.83 -15.73
C GLN A 250 14.26 -13.23 -14.62
N GLN A 251 14.70 -12.27 -13.78
CA GLN A 251 15.61 -12.52 -12.66
C GLN A 251 15.10 -13.58 -11.67
N LEU A 252 13.81 -13.56 -11.36
CA LEU A 252 13.18 -14.45 -10.39
C LEU A 252 12.88 -15.85 -10.95
N THR A 253 12.81 -15.99 -12.27
CA THR A 253 12.51 -17.25 -12.97
C THR A 253 13.75 -17.97 -13.50
N VAL A 254 14.95 -17.37 -13.39
CA VAL A 254 16.21 -18.02 -13.76
C VAL A 254 16.51 -19.22 -12.84
N ASP A 255 17.05 -20.30 -13.41
CA ASP A 255 17.55 -21.45 -12.67
C ASP A 255 18.73 -21.06 -11.74
N ASN A 256 18.95 -21.83 -10.67
CA ASN A 256 19.97 -21.52 -9.67
C ASN A 256 21.40 -21.44 -10.25
N LYS A 257 21.67 -22.15 -11.36
CA LYS A 257 22.99 -22.19 -11.98
C LYS A 257 23.20 -20.93 -12.81
N THR A 258 22.25 -20.56 -13.67
CA THR A 258 22.32 -19.31 -14.44
C THR A 258 22.13 -18.06 -13.58
N PHE A 259 21.40 -18.13 -12.46
CA PHE A 259 21.35 -17.04 -11.47
C PHE A 259 22.72 -16.82 -10.81
N LYS A 260 23.41 -17.89 -10.43
CA LYS A 260 24.80 -17.81 -9.92
C LYS A 260 25.77 -17.32 -11.01
N GLU A 261 25.65 -17.78 -12.25
CA GLU A 261 26.53 -17.37 -13.35
C GLU A 261 26.30 -15.92 -13.80
N ARG A 262 25.06 -15.40 -13.77
CA ARG A 262 24.72 -14.01 -14.15
C ARG A 262 24.89 -13.00 -13.01
N TYR A 263 24.60 -13.40 -11.77
CA TYR A 263 24.48 -12.47 -10.64
C TYR A 263 25.45 -12.74 -9.48
N CYS A 264 26.30 -13.78 -9.56
CA CYS A 264 27.60 -13.70 -8.89
C CYS A 264 28.48 -12.79 -9.75
N THR A 265 29.01 -11.73 -9.16
CA THR A 265 29.99 -10.82 -9.75
C THR A 265 31.12 -11.59 -10.43
N ASN A 266 31.03 -11.77 -11.75
CA ASN A 266 32.18 -11.99 -12.62
C ASN A 266 32.71 -10.61 -13.01
N ASP A 267 33.35 -9.95 -12.05
CA ASP A 267 34.06 -8.70 -12.30
C ASP A 267 35.41 -9.04 -12.96
N LEU A 268 35.47 -8.99 -14.29
CA LEU A 268 36.73 -8.93 -15.02
C LEU A 268 37.29 -7.50 -14.87
N ILE A 269 38.08 -7.30 -13.81
CA ILE A 269 38.81 -6.05 -13.54
C ILE A 269 40.27 -6.26 -13.94
N ASP A 270 40.78 -5.46 -14.89
CA ASP A 270 42.17 -5.51 -15.37
C ASP A 270 43.18 -4.88 -14.37
N ASN A 271 42.68 -4.21 -13.34
CA ASN A 271 43.48 -3.48 -12.38
C ASN A 271 43.79 -4.34 -11.14
N LYS A 272 45.00 -4.93 -11.15
CA LYS A 272 45.51 -5.82 -10.10
C LYS A 272 45.41 -5.23 -8.68
N GLY A 273 45.59 -3.91 -8.53
CA GLY A 273 45.50 -3.23 -7.23
C GLY A 273 44.08 -3.12 -6.67
N LEU A 274 43.06 -3.05 -7.53
CA LEU A 274 41.65 -3.05 -7.14
C LEU A 274 41.19 -4.49 -6.83
N ASN A 275 41.67 -5.47 -7.59
CA ASN A 275 41.42 -6.89 -7.35
C ASN A 275 41.99 -7.36 -5.99
N ASP A 276 43.19 -6.90 -5.62
CA ASP A 276 43.79 -7.26 -4.33
C ASP A 276 43.11 -6.57 -3.14
N LYS A 277 42.48 -5.40 -3.36
CA LYS A 277 41.56 -4.78 -2.38
C LYS A 277 40.22 -5.52 -2.30
N LEU A 278 39.64 -5.92 -3.42
CA LEU A 278 38.36 -6.65 -3.50
C LEU A 278 38.43 -8.07 -2.94
N LYS A 279 39.55 -8.77 -3.10
CA LYS A 279 39.82 -10.07 -2.44
C LYS A 279 39.82 -10.01 -0.92
N LYS A 280 40.11 -8.82 -0.34
CA LYS A 280 39.95 -8.55 1.09
C LYS A 280 38.60 -7.90 1.44
N PHE A 281 37.83 -7.46 0.44
CA PHE A 281 36.54 -6.78 0.60
C PHE A 281 35.37 -7.73 0.34
N GLY A 282 35.25 -8.73 1.21
CA GLY A 282 34.12 -9.66 1.24
C GLY A 282 32.95 -9.20 2.09
N THR A 283 32.53 -7.93 2.08
CA THR A 283 31.33 -7.49 2.83
C THR A 283 30.85 -6.10 2.38
N ASN A 284 29.96 -6.02 1.40
CA ASN A 284 29.01 -4.92 1.39
C ASN A 284 27.76 -5.39 2.14
N SER A 285 27.58 -4.93 3.39
CA SER A 285 26.42 -5.30 4.23
C SER A 285 25.08 -4.94 3.55
N LYS A 286 25.10 -3.94 2.66
CA LYS A 286 23.93 -3.47 1.91
C LYS A 286 23.43 -4.44 0.82
N THR A 287 24.26 -5.35 0.30
CA THR A 287 23.85 -6.34 -0.73
C THR A 287 23.49 -7.70 -0.16
N ARG A 288 24.01 -8.07 1.02
CA ARG A 288 23.65 -9.34 1.69
C ARG A 288 22.15 -9.46 2.01
N HIS A 289 21.50 -8.38 2.42
CA HIS A 289 20.06 -8.42 2.77
C HIS A 289 19.15 -8.58 1.56
N ILE A 290 19.52 -8.01 0.41
CA ILE A 290 18.76 -8.13 -0.84
C ILE A 290 18.87 -9.56 -1.37
N ASP A 291 20.09 -10.10 -1.37
CA ASP A 291 20.34 -11.45 -1.83
C ASP A 291 19.59 -12.49 -0.96
N LEU A 292 19.46 -12.28 0.36
CA LEU A 292 18.62 -13.13 1.23
C LEU A 292 17.12 -13.03 0.92
N ARG A 293 16.59 -11.81 0.72
CA ARG A 293 15.18 -11.59 0.38
C ARG A 293 14.83 -12.21 -0.98
N THR A 294 15.66 -11.96 -1.99
CA THR A 294 15.51 -12.55 -3.33
C THR A 294 15.64 -14.07 -3.28
N LYS A 295 16.59 -14.64 -2.51
CA LYS A 295 16.74 -16.09 -2.36
C LYS A 295 15.53 -16.76 -1.73
N CYS A 296 14.97 -16.18 -0.66
CA CYS A 296 13.75 -16.69 -0.03
C CYS A 296 12.58 -16.68 -1.02
N PHE A 297 12.41 -15.58 -1.76
CA PHE A 297 11.35 -15.45 -2.75
C PHE A 297 11.52 -16.44 -3.91
N CYS A 298 12.73 -16.60 -4.44
CA CYS A 298 13.05 -17.59 -5.47
C CYS A 298 12.81 -19.04 -5.02
N GLN A 299 12.96 -19.34 -3.73
CA GLN A 299 12.66 -20.67 -3.19
C GLN A 299 11.15 -20.94 -3.19
N GLU A 300 10.35 -19.93 -2.85
CA GLU A 300 8.88 -20.03 -2.81
C GLU A 300 8.26 -20.17 -4.21
N ILE A 301 8.86 -19.52 -5.22
CA ILE A 301 8.52 -19.73 -6.63
C ILE A 301 8.83 -21.18 -7.04
N LYS A 302 10.00 -21.72 -6.66
CA LYS A 302 10.40 -23.11 -6.95
C LYS A 302 9.49 -24.13 -6.29
N ASN A 303 9.03 -23.84 -5.08
CA ASN A 303 8.06 -24.65 -4.35
C ASN A 303 6.65 -24.56 -4.93
N LYS A 304 6.42 -23.72 -5.97
CA LYS A 304 5.11 -23.44 -6.61
C LYS A 304 4.08 -22.78 -5.68
N ASN A 305 4.52 -22.21 -4.57
CA ASN A 305 3.65 -21.49 -3.63
C ASN A 305 3.20 -20.12 -4.17
N ILE A 306 3.92 -19.60 -5.17
CA ILE A 306 3.71 -18.31 -5.82
C ILE A 306 3.76 -18.47 -7.34
N LYS A 307 2.77 -17.90 -8.03
CA LYS A 307 2.81 -17.72 -9.48
C LYS A 307 2.96 -16.24 -9.79
N ILE A 308 4.07 -15.86 -10.42
CA ILE A 308 4.30 -14.47 -10.85
C ILE A 308 3.85 -14.31 -12.30
N THR A 309 3.06 -13.28 -12.58
CA THR A 309 2.56 -12.97 -13.91
C THR A 309 2.85 -11.52 -14.25
N LEU A 310 3.34 -11.26 -15.46
CA LEU A 310 3.52 -9.91 -15.94
C LEU A 310 2.15 -9.28 -16.23
N PHE A 311 1.95 -8.05 -15.79
CA PHE A 311 0.73 -7.29 -16.02
C PHE A 311 1.06 -6.00 -16.77
N GLN A 312 0.15 -5.54 -17.64
CA GLN A 312 0.39 -4.32 -18.41
C GLN A 312 0.33 -3.09 -17.49
N THR A 313 1.30 -2.18 -17.62
CA THR A 313 1.42 -0.97 -16.79
C THR A 313 0.16 -0.10 -16.80
N GLN A 314 -0.57 -0.07 -17.92
CA GLN A 314 -1.80 0.73 -18.07
C GLN A 314 -2.95 0.23 -17.17
N ASP A 315 -2.97 -1.05 -16.83
CA ASP A 315 -4.00 -1.68 -15.99
C ASP A 315 -3.51 -1.94 -14.55
N MET A 316 -2.31 -1.46 -14.20
CA MET A 316 -1.68 -1.71 -12.91
C MET A 316 -2.33 -0.87 -11.81
N THR A 317 -3.37 -1.40 -11.16
CA THR A 317 -4.12 -0.69 -10.10
C THR A 317 -3.25 -0.20 -8.94
N ALA A 318 -2.11 -0.83 -8.67
CA ALA A 318 -1.17 -0.39 -7.65
C ALA A 318 -0.44 0.93 -7.98
N ASP A 319 -0.52 1.44 -9.21
CA ASP A 319 -0.04 2.78 -9.58
C ASP A 319 -0.70 3.90 -8.75
N ALA A 320 -1.97 3.72 -8.39
CA ALA A 320 -2.68 4.67 -7.53
C ALA A 320 -2.04 4.81 -6.13
N LEU A 321 -1.24 3.81 -5.72
CA LEU A 321 -0.58 3.78 -4.43
C LEU A 321 0.87 4.27 -4.46
N THR A 322 1.45 4.55 -5.63
CA THR A 322 2.90 4.85 -5.73
C THR A 322 3.21 6.23 -6.27
N LYS A 323 2.25 6.89 -6.95
CA LYS A 323 2.43 8.21 -7.58
C LYS A 323 1.17 9.06 -7.47
N PRO A 324 1.29 10.41 -7.44
CA PRO A 324 0.14 11.30 -7.51
C PRO A 324 -0.49 11.14 -8.89
N THR A 325 -1.54 10.33 -8.96
CA THR A 325 -1.97 9.75 -10.23
C THR A 325 -2.92 10.66 -10.99
N SER A 326 -2.99 10.45 -12.31
CA SER A 326 -4.08 10.95 -13.14
C SER A 326 -5.42 10.36 -12.68
N ILE A 327 -6.52 10.97 -13.13
CA ILE A 327 -7.88 10.60 -12.71
C ILE A 327 -8.23 9.13 -13.04
N GLU A 328 -7.58 8.51 -14.03
CA GLU A 328 -7.93 7.17 -14.51
C GLU A 328 -7.56 6.03 -13.54
N PRO A 329 -6.31 5.85 -13.06
CA PRO A 329 -6.02 4.80 -12.07
C PRO A 329 -6.78 4.98 -10.76
N LEU A 330 -7.02 6.24 -10.35
CA LEU A 330 -7.83 6.56 -9.18
C LEU A 330 -9.29 6.12 -9.37
N LYS A 331 -9.87 6.34 -10.56
CA LYS A 331 -11.21 5.84 -10.91
C LYS A 331 -11.26 4.31 -10.89
N ASN A 332 -10.23 3.64 -11.40
CA ASN A 332 -10.18 2.17 -11.39
C ASN A 332 -10.14 1.63 -9.95
N LEU A 333 -9.33 2.24 -9.07
CA LEU A 333 -9.30 1.88 -7.65
C LEU A 333 -10.63 2.22 -6.94
N THR A 334 -11.25 3.36 -7.25
CA THR A 334 -12.54 3.74 -6.66
C THR A 334 -13.65 2.77 -7.04
N LYS A 335 -13.65 2.28 -8.29
CA LYS A 335 -14.58 1.23 -8.74
C LYS A 335 -14.36 -0.11 -8.05
N THR A 336 -13.12 -0.45 -7.65
CA THR A 336 -12.88 -1.67 -6.86
C THR A 336 -13.26 -1.50 -5.39
N ILE A 337 -13.20 -0.28 -4.86
CA ILE A 337 -13.66 0.06 -3.50
C ILE A 337 -15.18 0.02 -3.40
N ASP A 338 -15.88 0.68 -4.32
CA ASP A 338 -17.35 0.78 -4.36
C ASP A 338 -17.83 0.75 -5.82
N PRO A 339 -18.26 -0.41 -6.33
CA PRO A 339 -18.75 -0.54 -7.70
C PRO A 339 -20.00 0.30 -8.00
N ASP A 340 -20.79 0.62 -6.97
CA ASP A 340 -22.06 1.34 -7.09
C ASP A 340 -21.86 2.87 -6.94
N PHE A 341 -20.64 3.33 -6.64
CA PHE A 341 -20.32 4.74 -6.47
C PHE A 341 -20.08 5.43 -7.81
N ASN A 342 -21.03 6.28 -8.22
CA ASN A 342 -20.88 7.13 -9.39
C ASN A 342 -20.11 8.40 -9.04
N HIS A 343 -18.90 8.52 -9.57
CA HIS A 343 -18.16 9.79 -9.64
C HIS A 343 -18.95 10.78 -10.52
N GLN A 344 -19.75 11.65 -9.90
CA GLN A 344 -20.16 12.89 -10.56
C GLN A 344 -18.98 13.86 -10.47
N ILE A 345 -18.07 13.78 -11.44
CA ILE A 345 -17.01 14.77 -11.64
C ILE A 345 -17.58 15.99 -12.35
#